data_AF-A0AAW0YRW2-F1
#
_entry.id   AF-A0AAW0YRW2-F1
#
_cell.length_a   1.000
_cell.length_b   1.000
_cell.length_c   1.000
_cell.angle_alpha   90.00
_cell.angle_beta   90.00
_cell.angle_gamma   90.00
#
_symmetry.space_group_name_H-M   'P 1'
#
loop_
_entity.id
_entity.type
_entity.pdbx_description
1 polymer ?
#
loop_
_entity_poly.entity_id
_entity_poly.type
_entity_poly.pdbx_seq_one_letter_code
_entity_poly.pdbx_strand_id
1 'polypeptide(L)'
;MVRRLLSSIIRFLALPLFILLHLIFIISSLFLRTYQALTAPLPSGSFLLNEYDPSGPSRTQSPRKDTCQAPKHLGLVLAPSTRRSGQALALRGKGRREKDAIVESILRAVEWGGERGIAEISIWDGQGLIQSLLPRLLQDLAASSSTLPPSSPSSSPSTPSPRPTQDLPECDLPWTPSSPPRHKSEGTSGIGEGVTSVIVHPRKFHSKGLTLHFLPPSTSSSLITSLAKSYATAQISLEEMTVPKIDQDVQHHLNFNHDPELLVIHHLNPPSFLRSLLPRAAPELWGYPFWALRITEIYQYPTPPPILHNLTPVIQSLRASSLPFIRKLGYTISTPPNRSQGVLSKDEWDGAMRAWSNVEQRLGR
;
A
#
# COMPACT_ATOMS: atom_id res chain seq x y z
N MET A 1 9.16 -43.14 -47.57
CA MET A 1 9.39 -43.82 -46.28
C MET A 1 10.60 -43.26 -45.52
N VAL A 2 11.78 -43.16 -46.17
CA VAL A 2 13.05 -42.65 -45.57
C VAL A 2 12.91 -41.29 -44.86
N ARG A 3 12.25 -40.29 -45.47
CA ARG A 3 12.07 -38.96 -44.86
C ARG A 3 11.31 -39.00 -43.51
N ARG A 4 10.32 -39.88 -43.37
CA ARG A 4 9.55 -40.02 -42.12
C ARG A 4 10.40 -40.67 -41.03
N LEU A 5 11.20 -41.69 -41.39
CA LEU A 5 12.10 -42.36 -40.46
C LEU A 5 13.19 -41.41 -39.94
N LEU A 6 13.81 -40.64 -40.86
CA LEU A 6 14.81 -39.64 -40.53
C LEU A 6 14.24 -38.55 -39.60
N SER A 7 13.04 -38.05 -39.88
CA SER A 7 12.37 -37.06 -39.02
C SER A 7 12.09 -37.60 -37.62
N SER A 8 11.70 -38.87 -37.47
CA SER A 8 11.46 -39.47 -36.15
C SER A 8 12.75 -39.63 -35.36
N ILE A 9 13.83 -40.06 -36.00
CA ILE A 9 15.16 -40.19 -35.38
C ILE A 9 15.66 -38.82 -34.91
N ILE A 10 15.54 -37.79 -35.76
CA ILE A 10 15.93 -36.42 -35.39
C ILE A 10 15.12 -35.92 -34.19
N ARG A 11 13.80 -36.14 -34.15
CA ARG A 11 12.97 -35.73 -33.01
C ARG A 11 13.36 -36.46 -31.72
N PHE A 12 13.63 -37.76 -31.82
CA PHE A 12 14.04 -38.58 -30.68
C PHE A 12 15.40 -38.14 -30.10
N LEU A 13 16.33 -37.69 -30.94
CA LEU A 13 17.62 -37.14 -30.51
C LEU A 13 17.53 -35.68 -30.06
N ALA A 14 16.73 -34.86 -30.74
CA ALA A 14 16.61 -33.43 -30.47
C ALA A 14 15.89 -33.15 -29.15
N LEU A 15 14.89 -33.95 -28.77
CA LEU A 15 14.13 -33.75 -27.52
C LEU A 15 15.00 -33.84 -26.25
N PRO A 16 15.80 -34.91 -26.00
CA PRO A 16 16.65 -34.96 -24.82
C PRO A 16 17.75 -33.90 -24.85
N LEU A 17 18.29 -33.57 -26.03
CA LEU A 17 19.26 -32.48 -26.17
C LEU A 17 18.63 -31.13 -25.80
N PHE A 18 17.40 -30.86 -26.25
CA PHE A 18 16.67 -29.64 -25.91
C PHE A 18 16.38 -29.56 -24.41
N ILE A 19 15.96 -30.67 -23.78
CA ILE A 19 15.76 -30.75 -22.33
C ILE A 19 17.07 -30.49 -21.58
N LEU A 20 18.18 -31.09 -22.02
CA LEU A 20 19.49 -30.90 -21.43
C LEU A 20 19.95 -29.43 -21.54
N LEU A 21 19.82 -28.82 -22.72
CA LEU A 21 20.15 -27.41 -22.95
C LEU A 21 19.29 -26.48 -22.09
N HIS A 22 17.99 -26.77 -21.95
CA HIS A 22 17.11 -26.04 -21.04
C HIS A 22 17.54 -26.17 -19.59
N LEU A 23 17.93 -27.38 -19.15
CA LEU A 23 18.40 -27.61 -17.79
C LEU A 23 19.70 -26.86 -17.51
N ILE A 24 20.65 -26.91 -18.46
CA ILE A 24 21.91 -26.13 -18.38
C ILE A 24 21.58 -24.63 -18.32
N PHE A 25 20.69 -24.13 -19.17
CA PHE A 25 20.27 -22.73 -19.15
C PHE A 25 19.64 -22.33 -17.81
N ILE A 26 18.74 -23.16 -17.25
CA ILE A 26 18.11 -22.92 -15.95
C ILE A 26 19.15 -22.88 -14.84
N ILE A 27 20.08 -23.86 -14.82
CA ILE A 27 21.15 -23.93 -13.82
C ILE A 27 22.10 -22.73 -13.94
N SER A 28 22.58 -22.41 -15.14
CA SER A 28 23.46 -21.26 -15.38
C SER A 28 22.78 -19.94 -15.04
N SER A 29 21.51 -19.78 -15.39
CA SER A 29 20.69 -18.61 -15.02
C SER A 29 20.53 -18.50 -13.50
N LEU A 30 20.28 -19.61 -12.82
CA LEU A 30 20.20 -19.67 -11.36
C LEU A 30 21.54 -19.30 -10.71
N PHE A 31 22.66 -19.84 -11.20
CA PHE A 31 24.01 -19.51 -10.71
C PHE A 31 24.33 -18.03 -10.92
N LEU A 32 24.09 -17.49 -12.12
CA LEU A 32 24.35 -16.09 -12.43
C LEU A 32 23.54 -15.15 -11.52
N ARG A 33 22.23 -15.42 -11.36
CA ARG A 33 21.37 -14.61 -10.49
C ARG A 33 21.76 -14.76 -9.01
N THR A 34 22.21 -15.94 -8.58
CA THR A 34 22.69 -16.16 -7.21
C THR A 34 23.99 -15.39 -6.98
N TYR A 35 24.92 -15.45 -7.93
CA TYR A 35 26.16 -14.68 -7.91
C TYR A 35 25.86 -13.19 -7.84
N GLN A 36 25.02 -12.67 -8.75
CA GLN A 36 24.58 -11.28 -8.73
C GLN A 36 23.93 -10.89 -7.41
N ALA A 37 23.08 -11.73 -6.82
CA ALA A 37 22.45 -11.45 -5.52
C ALA A 37 23.46 -11.44 -4.35
N LEU A 38 24.54 -12.22 -4.43
CA LEU A 38 25.58 -12.29 -3.41
C LEU A 38 26.66 -11.22 -3.58
N THR A 39 26.93 -10.77 -4.80
CA THR A 39 27.98 -9.79 -5.10
C THR A 39 27.44 -8.40 -5.40
N ALA A 40 26.13 -8.23 -5.60
CA ALA A 40 25.53 -6.90 -5.66
C ALA A 40 25.87 -6.19 -4.35
N PRO A 41 26.47 -4.99 -4.40
CA PRO A 41 26.76 -4.24 -3.19
C PRO A 41 25.43 -4.09 -2.45
N LEU A 42 25.38 -4.54 -1.19
CA LEU A 42 24.23 -4.27 -0.35
C LEU A 42 24.01 -2.76 -0.44
N PRO A 43 22.82 -2.28 -0.86
CA PRO A 43 22.51 -0.86 -0.84
C PRO A 43 22.75 -0.44 0.59
N SER A 44 23.85 0.27 0.80
CA SER A 44 24.36 0.53 2.14
C SER A 44 23.23 1.27 2.86
N GLY A 45 22.77 0.71 3.97
CA GLY A 45 21.70 1.29 4.79
C GLY A 45 22.04 2.65 5.40
N SER A 46 23.17 3.25 4.99
CA SER A 46 23.61 4.59 5.33
C SER A 46 22.68 5.70 4.84
N PHE A 47 21.70 5.40 3.99
CA PHE A 47 20.70 6.40 3.57
C PHE A 47 19.54 6.62 4.56
N LEU A 48 19.31 5.72 5.53
CA LEU A 48 18.18 5.85 6.48
C LEU A 48 18.59 6.24 7.91
N LEU A 49 19.87 6.25 8.25
CA LEU A 49 20.33 6.56 9.62
C LEU A 49 21.11 7.88 9.76
N ASN A 50 21.40 8.58 8.66
CA ASN A 50 22.19 9.83 8.70
C ASN A 50 21.35 11.12 8.79
N GLU A 51 20.05 11.04 9.10
CA GLU A 51 19.18 12.23 9.15
C GLU A 51 18.45 12.39 10.49
N TYR A 52 19.17 12.21 11.60
CA TYR A 52 18.74 12.76 12.88
C TYR A 52 19.95 13.00 13.81
N ASP A 53 20.75 14.02 13.51
CA ASP A 53 21.61 14.65 14.51
C ASP A 53 20.97 15.98 14.93
N PRO A 54 20.25 16.03 16.07
CA PRO A 54 19.57 17.23 16.54
C PRO A 54 20.52 18.27 17.17
N SER A 55 21.85 18.13 17.06
CA SER A 55 22.77 18.95 17.87
C SER A 55 23.98 19.57 17.15
N GLY A 56 24.10 19.48 15.83
CA GLY A 56 25.23 20.07 15.09
C GLY A 56 25.01 21.54 14.68
N PRO A 57 25.77 22.52 15.21
CA PRO A 57 25.74 23.88 14.70
C PRO A 57 26.43 23.97 13.32
N SER A 58 25.62 24.22 12.30
CA SER A 58 25.89 25.10 11.16
C SER A 58 27.33 25.10 10.61
N ARG A 59 27.62 24.19 9.68
CA ARG A 59 28.65 24.42 8.66
C ARG A 59 28.08 24.25 7.26
N THR A 60 28.02 25.39 6.59
CA THR A 60 27.55 25.69 5.25
C THR A 60 28.30 24.89 4.17
N GLN A 61 27.83 23.68 3.90
CA GLN A 61 27.91 23.09 2.57
C GLN A 61 26.53 22.52 2.27
N SER A 62 25.82 23.18 1.37
CA SER A 62 24.50 22.78 0.87
C SER A 62 24.58 21.31 0.44
N PRO A 63 24.02 20.37 1.23
CA PRO A 63 23.73 19.07 0.66
C PRO A 63 22.65 19.36 -0.37
N ARG A 64 22.86 18.93 -1.63
CA ARG A 64 21.74 18.57 -2.50
C ARG A 64 21.00 17.48 -1.74
N LYS A 65 20.09 17.95 -0.88
CA LYS A 65 19.11 17.12 -0.21
C LYS A 65 18.17 16.79 -1.36
N ASP A 66 18.53 15.76 -2.10
CA ASP A 66 17.61 15.07 -3.00
C ASP A 66 16.59 14.45 -2.05
N THR A 67 15.69 15.31 -1.55
CA THR A 67 14.53 14.91 -0.78
C THR A 67 13.72 14.13 -1.76
N CYS A 68 13.92 12.81 -1.73
CA CYS A 68 13.13 11.85 -2.44
C CYS A 68 11.66 12.17 -2.13
N GLN A 69 11.00 12.83 -3.08
CA GLN A 69 9.65 13.32 -2.88
C GLN A 69 8.74 12.10 -2.82
N ALA A 70 8.06 11.92 -1.68
CA ALA A 70 7.07 10.88 -1.53
C ALA A 70 5.91 11.12 -2.52
N PRO A 71 5.25 10.05 -2.99
CA PRO A 71 4.09 10.22 -3.84
C PRO A 71 3.00 10.96 -3.08
N LYS A 72 2.32 11.90 -3.73
CA LYS A 72 1.24 12.67 -3.08
C LYS A 72 0.08 11.77 -2.70
N HIS A 73 -0.30 10.89 -3.62
CA HIS A 73 -1.35 9.89 -3.43
C HIS A 73 -0.81 8.49 -3.73
N LEU A 74 -0.94 7.60 -2.75
CA LEU A 74 -0.59 6.19 -2.87
C LEU A 74 -1.85 5.32 -2.91
N GLY A 75 -1.97 4.48 -3.93
CA GLY A 75 -2.96 3.41 -3.94
C GLY A 75 -2.43 2.14 -3.29
N LEU A 76 -3.22 1.50 -2.45
CA LEU A 76 -2.91 0.24 -1.80
C LEU A 76 -3.95 -0.82 -2.14
N VAL A 77 -3.55 -1.80 -2.96
CA VAL A 77 -4.37 -2.97 -3.30
C VAL A 77 -4.00 -4.14 -2.41
N LEU A 78 -4.91 -4.53 -1.53
CA LEU A 78 -4.78 -5.69 -0.66
C LEU A 78 -5.42 -6.90 -1.34
N ALA A 79 -4.64 -7.59 -2.17
CA ALA A 79 -5.10 -8.72 -2.97
C ALA A 79 -5.45 -9.92 -2.07
N PRO A 80 -6.74 -10.31 -2.00
CA PRO A 80 -7.18 -11.41 -1.16
C PRO A 80 -6.77 -12.75 -1.75
N SER A 81 -6.76 -13.77 -0.89
CA SER A 81 -6.52 -15.14 -1.34
C SER A 81 -7.67 -15.58 -2.25
N THR A 82 -7.35 -15.91 -3.51
CA THR A 82 -8.34 -16.45 -4.43
C THR A 82 -8.98 -17.69 -3.83
N ARG A 83 -10.24 -17.58 -3.41
CA ARG A 83 -11.04 -18.72 -2.99
C ARG A 83 -11.35 -19.53 -4.25
N ARG A 84 -10.53 -20.53 -4.56
CA ARG A 84 -10.98 -21.58 -5.50
C ARG A 84 -12.30 -22.11 -4.94
N SER A 85 -13.36 -21.96 -5.73
CA SER A 85 -14.78 -22.02 -5.32
C SER A 85 -15.28 -23.37 -4.82
N GLY A 86 -14.42 -24.27 -4.32
CA GLY A 86 -14.77 -25.64 -3.98
C GLY A 86 -14.37 -26.14 -2.59
N GLN A 87 -13.74 -25.34 -1.72
CA GLN A 87 -13.30 -25.80 -0.38
C GLN A 87 -13.93 -24.97 0.75
N ALA A 88 -15.25 -25.01 0.88
CA ALA A 88 -15.99 -24.21 1.85
C ALA A 88 -15.77 -24.61 3.34
N LEU A 89 -15.31 -25.83 3.64
CA LEU A 89 -15.33 -26.37 5.01
C LEU A 89 -14.06 -26.14 5.85
N ALA A 90 -12.90 -25.91 5.24
CA ALA A 90 -11.63 -25.67 5.99
C ALA A 90 -11.34 -24.17 6.28
N LEU A 91 -12.25 -23.25 5.93
CA LEU A 91 -11.92 -21.83 5.75
C LEU A 91 -12.32 -20.87 6.87
N ARG A 92 -13.03 -21.32 7.93
CA ARG A 92 -13.46 -20.39 9.01
C ARG A 92 -12.30 -19.70 9.73
N GLY A 93 -11.21 -20.42 10.00
CA GLY A 93 -10.02 -19.83 10.63
C GLY A 93 -9.20 -18.93 9.70
N LYS A 94 -9.17 -19.25 8.40
CA LYS A 94 -8.35 -18.52 7.42
C LYS A 94 -8.90 -17.12 7.14
N GLY A 95 -10.23 -16.99 7.03
CA GLY A 95 -10.87 -15.70 6.80
C GLY A 95 -10.65 -14.69 7.94
N ARG A 96 -10.57 -15.17 9.20
CA ARG A 96 -10.27 -14.29 10.34
C ARG A 96 -8.84 -13.73 10.25
N ARG A 97 -7.86 -14.60 9.98
CA ARG A 97 -6.45 -14.19 9.83
C ARG A 97 -6.26 -13.18 8.70
N GLU A 98 -6.94 -13.38 7.57
CA GLU A 98 -6.90 -12.46 6.44
C GLU A 98 -7.50 -11.09 6.78
N LYS A 99 -8.63 -11.07 7.50
CA LYS A 99 -9.23 -9.83 8.00
C LYS A 99 -8.32 -9.07 8.96
N ASP A 100 -7.71 -9.79 9.91
CA ASP A 100 -6.76 -9.18 10.85
C ASP A 100 -5.51 -8.65 10.11
N ALA A 101 -5.05 -9.35 9.08
CA ALA A 101 -3.92 -8.92 8.25
C ALA A 101 -4.24 -7.68 7.39
N ILE A 102 -5.47 -7.55 6.88
CA ILE A 102 -5.95 -6.32 6.22
C ILE A 102 -5.87 -5.14 7.19
N VAL A 103 -6.43 -5.29 8.39
CA VAL A 103 -6.44 -4.23 9.41
C VAL A 103 -5.01 -3.80 9.74
N GLU A 104 -4.14 -4.77 10.05
CA GLU A 104 -2.76 -4.48 10.41
C GLU A 104 -1.97 -3.84 9.25
N SER A 105 -2.19 -4.28 8.01
CA SER A 105 -1.56 -3.70 6.83
C SER A 105 -1.95 -2.25 6.61
N ILE A 106 -3.23 -1.91 6.80
CA ILE A 106 -3.73 -0.54 6.69
C ILE A 106 -3.11 0.34 7.78
N LEU A 107 -3.12 -0.12 9.04
CA LEU A 107 -2.54 0.65 10.16
C LEU A 107 -1.05 0.92 9.94
N ARG A 108 -0.29 -0.06 9.44
CA ARG A 108 1.13 0.11 9.08
C ARG A 108 1.32 1.08 7.93
N ALA A 109 0.52 0.99 6.87
CA ALA A 109 0.57 1.91 5.73
C ALA A 109 0.25 3.36 6.16
N VAL A 110 -0.68 3.54 7.09
CA VAL A 110 -1.00 4.85 7.68
C VAL A 110 0.18 5.40 8.48
N GLU A 111 0.79 4.59 9.33
CA GLU A 111 1.97 5.02 10.10
C GLU A 111 3.13 5.39 9.17
N TRP A 112 3.47 4.52 8.22
CA TRP A 112 4.61 4.73 7.33
C TRP A 112 4.35 5.80 6.26
N GLY A 113 3.11 5.95 5.80
CA GLY A 113 2.70 7.02 4.91
C GLY A 113 2.80 8.38 5.59
N GLY A 114 2.37 8.46 6.86
CA GLY A 114 2.58 9.63 7.72
C GLY A 114 4.05 9.98 7.89
N GLU A 115 4.90 8.99 8.18
CA GLU A 115 6.36 9.14 8.27
C GLU A 115 7.01 9.69 6.99
N ARG A 116 6.47 9.32 5.82
CA ARG A 116 6.99 9.77 4.52
C ARG A 116 6.35 11.06 4.02
N GLY A 117 5.34 11.59 4.70
CA GLY A 117 4.61 12.78 4.28
C GLY A 117 3.71 12.56 3.06
N ILE A 118 3.17 11.36 2.89
CA ILE A 118 2.13 11.06 1.90
C ILE A 118 0.85 11.82 2.30
N ALA A 119 0.17 12.46 1.34
CA ALA A 119 -1.02 13.26 1.62
C ALA A 119 -2.31 12.41 1.57
N GLU A 120 -2.37 11.45 0.66
CA GLU A 120 -3.55 10.61 0.39
C GLU A 120 -3.17 9.13 0.26
N ILE A 121 -3.97 8.23 0.85
CA ILE A 121 -3.89 6.79 0.60
C ILE A 121 -5.28 6.26 0.23
N SER A 122 -5.43 5.68 -0.96
CA SER A 122 -6.62 4.91 -1.33
C SER A 122 -6.41 3.42 -1.09
N ILE A 123 -7.44 2.73 -0.59
CA ILE A 123 -7.34 1.35 -0.14
C ILE A 123 -8.42 0.52 -0.85
N TRP A 124 -8.01 -0.59 -1.45
CA TRP A 124 -8.85 -1.47 -2.26
C TRP A 124 -8.56 -2.94 -1.99
N ASP A 125 -9.59 -3.77 -1.88
CA ASP A 125 -9.45 -5.24 -1.79
C ASP A 125 -10.21 -6.00 -2.89
N GLY A 126 -11.01 -5.32 -3.70
CA GLY A 126 -11.81 -5.90 -4.79
C GLY A 126 -12.96 -6.81 -4.38
N GLN A 127 -12.96 -7.35 -3.16
CA GLN A 127 -13.98 -8.30 -2.67
C GLN A 127 -14.98 -7.70 -1.67
N GLY A 128 -14.71 -6.51 -1.14
CA GLY A 128 -15.62 -5.86 -0.19
C GLY A 128 -15.32 -6.17 1.27
N LEU A 129 -14.19 -6.82 1.56
CA LEU A 129 -13.78 -7.22 2.91
C LEU A 129 -13.51 -5.98 3.76
N ILE A 130 -12.93 -4.93 3.18
CA ILE A 130 -12.64 -3.67 3.86
C ILE A 130 -13.92 -3.04 4.41
N GLN A 131 -15.00 -3.05 3.64
CA GLN A 131 -16.30 -2.47 4.03
C GLN A 131 -16.88 -3.21 5.25
N SER A 132 -16.69 -4.53 5.31
CA SER A 132 -17.06 -5.33 6.49
C SER A 132 -16.22 -5.04 7.73
N LEU A 133 -15.01 -4.49 7.54
CA LEU A 133 -14.06 -4.15 8.61
C LEU A 133 -14.05 -2.66 8.96
N LEU A 134 -14.72 -1.83 8.16
CA LEU A 134 -14.66 -0.38 8.25
C LEU A 134 -15.00 0.14 9.65
N PRO A 135 -16.06 -0.31 10.35
CA PRO A 135 -16.34 0.18 11.70
C PRO A 135 -15.20 -0.06 12.70
N ARG A 136 -14.57 -1.25 12.63
CA ARG A 136 -13.41 -1.60 13.46
C ARG A 136 -12.19 -0.77 13.08
N LEU A 137 -11.92 -0.61 11.78
CA LEU A 137 -10.83 0.21 11.26
C LEU A 137 -10.95 1.66 11.73
N LEU A 138 -12.14 2.26 11.64
CA LEU A 138 -12.38 3.62 12.12
C LEU A 138 -12.11 3.76 13.61
N GLN A 139 -12.52 2.77 14.41
CA GLN A 139 -12.25 2.74 15.84
C GLN A 139 -10.74 2.63 16.13
N ASP A 140 -10.03 1.74 15.45
CA ASP A 140 -8.58 1.53 15.62
C ASP A 140 -7.79 2.76 15.16
N LEU A 141 -8.20 3.42 14.08
CA LEU A 141 -7.61 4.67 13.58
C LEU A 141 -7.86 5.84 14.54
N ALA A 142 -9.07 5.94 15.10
CA ALA A 142 -9.41 6.96 16.09
C ALA A 142 -8.63 6.76 17.41
N ALA A 143 -8.48 5.51 17.87
CA ALA A 143 -7.64 5.19 19.02
C ALA A 143 -6.14 5.47 18.75
N SER A 144 -5.72 5.31 17.51
CA SER A 144 -4.36 5.64 17.08
C SER A 144 -4.12 7.14 17.00
N SER A 145 -5.12 7.96 16.68
CA SER A 145 -4.99 9.42 16.63
C SER A 145 -5.26 10.11 17.98
N SER A 146 -6.01 9.50 18.89
CA SER A 146 -6.47 10.12 20.15
C SER A 146 -5.45 10.18 21.28
N THR A 147 -4.15 10.02 21.01
CA THR A 147 -3.13 10.49 21.97
C THR A 147 -3.18 12.00 21.99
N LEU A 148 -4.13 12.52 22.79
CA LEU A 148 -4.18 13.91 23.21
C LEU A 148 -2.75 14.32 23.58
N PRO A 149 -2.28 15.50 23.17
CA PRO A 149 -1.04 16.03 23.72
C PRO A 149 -1.15 15.93 25.26
N PRO A 150 -0.09 15.53 25.99
CA PRO A 150 -0.13 15.55 27.44
C PRO A 150 -0.63 16.93 27.83
N SER A 151 -1.81 16.96 28.47
CA SER A 151 -2.47 18.19 28.84
C SER A 151 -1.41 19.06 29.52
N SER A 152 -1.26 20.30 29.03
CA SER A 152 -0.38 21.29 29.63
C SER A 152 -0.50 21.21 31.15
N PRO A 153 0.61 21.11 31.90
CA PRO A 153 0.56 20.86 33.34
C PRO A 153 -0.42 21.85 33.95
N SER A 154 -1.41 21.31 34.64
CA SER A 154 -2.47 22.04 35.33
C SER A 154 -1.89 23.29 35.98
N SER A 155 -2.10 24.45 35.34
CA SER A 155 -1.95 25.72 36.02
C SER A 155 -2.96 25.71 37.17
N SER A 156 -2.43 25.87 38.38
CA SER A 156 -3.13 25.82 39.65
C SER A 156 -4.41 26.68 39.64
N PRO A 157 -5.45 26.31 40.42
CA PRO A 157 -6.71 27.04 40.44
C PRO A 157 -6.48 28.46 40.99
N SER A 158 -6.51 29.45 40.10
CA SER A 158 -6.58 30.87 40.49
C SER A 158 -7.92 31.11 41.17
N THR A 159 -7.86 31.35 42.47
CA THR A 159 -8.98 31.73 43.34
C THR A 159 -9.68 32.97 42.78
N PRO A 160 -11.01 32.98 42.57
CA PRO A 160 -11.70 34.20 42.16
C PRO A 160 -11.80 35.16 43.36
N SER A 161 -11.30 36.38 43.19
CA SER A 161 -11.52 37.48 44.13
C SER A 161 -12.98 37.95 44.03
N PRO A 162 -13.72 38.07 45.14
CA PRO A 162 -15.08 38.61 45.13
C PRO A 162 -15.00 40.12 44.94
N ARG A 163 -15.64 40.66 43.89
CA ARG A 163 -15.84 42.10 43.73
C ARG A 163 -17.35 42.41 43.80
N PRO A 164 -17.77 43.47 44.51
CA PRO A 164 -19.19 43.73 44.77
C PRO A 164 -19.91 44.23 43.52
N THR A 165 -21.15 43.76 43.40
CA THR A 165 -22.21 44.20 42.49
C THR A 165 -22.40 45.71 42.59
N GLN A 166 -22.26 46.41 41.46
CA GLN A 166 -22.86 47.72 41.25
C GLN A 166 -23.89 47.58 40.13
N ASP A 167 -25.11 47.98 40.48
CA ASP A 167 -26.29 48.05 39.65
C ASP A 167 -26.05 48.91 38.41
N LEU A 168 -26.35 48.35 37.24
CA LEU A 168 -26.53 49.10 35.99
C LEU A 168 -27.82 48.61 35.33
N PRO A 169 -28.60 49.53 34.74
CA PRO A 169 -29.99 49.31 34.35
C PRO A 169 -30.12 48.50 33.05
N GLU A 170 -31.30 47.89 32.93
CA GLU A 170 -31.83 47.19 31.76
C GLU A 170 -31.50 47.93 30.45
N CYS A 171 -30.57 47.35 29.68
CA CYS A 171 -30.47 47.59 28.25
C CYS A 171 -31.15 46.43 27.54
N ASP A 172 -32.30 46.73 26.94
CA ASP A 172 -32.94 45.91 25.92
C ASP A 172 -31.94 45.62 24.79
N LEU A 173 -31.46 44.38 24.73
CA LEU A 173 -30.73 43.84 23.58
C LEU A 173 -31.60 42.77 22.91
N PRO A 174 -31.99 42.97 21.64
CA PRO A 174 -32.58 41.92 20.83
C PRO A 174 -31.45 41.03 20.28
N TRP A 175 -31.82 39.76 20.05
CA TRP A 175 -31.12 38.74 19.25
C TRP A 175 -30.43 37.63 20.04
N THR A 176 -31.22 36.56 20.17
CA THR A 176 -30.80 35.16 20.06
C THR A 176 -29.44 34.95 19.37
N PRO A 177 -28.46 34.30 20.02
CA PRO A 177 -27.33 33.77 19.30
C PRO A 177 -27.83 32.61 18.43
N SER A 178 -27.80 32.82 17.11
CA SER A 178 -27.88 31.75 16.12
C SER A 178 -26.80 30.73 16.46
N SER A 179 -27.24 29.56 16.91
CA SER A 179 -26.45 28.35 16.95
C SER A 179 -25.65 28.22 15.64
N PRO A 180 -24.36 27.84 15.69
CA PRO A 180 -23.61 27.55 14.47
C PRO A 180 -24.42 26.54 13.64
N PRO A 181 -24.39 26.64 12.30
CA PRO A 181 -25.15 25.73 11.46
C PRO A 181 -24.72 24.32 11.83
N ARG A 182 -25.59 23.62 12.54
CA ARG A 182 -25.59 22.16 12.58
C ARG A 182 -25.74 21.80 11.11
N HIS A 183 -24.61 21.49 10.47
CA HIS A 183 -24.62 20.62 9.30
C HIS A 183 -25.46 19.43 9.73
N LYS A 184 -26.72 19.44 9.28
CA LYS A 184 -27.56 18.27 9.32
C LYS A 184 -26.79 17.27 8.49
N SER A 185 -26.03 16.41 9.17
CA SER A 185 -25.68 15.10 8.67
C SER A 185 -27.01 14.38 8.49
N GLU A 186 -27.67 14.68 7.39
CA GLU A 186 -28.89 14.02 6.96
C GLU A 186 -28.57 12.55 6.81
N GLY A 187 -29.24 11.76 7.64
CA GLY A 187 -29.47 10.35 7.41
C GLY A 187 -28.24 9.47 7.54
N THR A 188 -28.30 8.57 8.51
CA THR A 188 -27.88 7.18 8.38
C THR A 188 -28.56 6.49 7.17
N SER A 189 -28.40 7.05 5.98
CA SER A 189 -28.62 6.40 4.70
C SER A 189 -27.59 5.28 4.64
N GLY A 190 -28.08 4.04 4.62
CA GLY A 190 -27.31 2.84 4.91
C GLY A 190 -25.95 2.84 4.23
N ILE A 191 -24.90 2.47 4.99
CA ILE A 191 -23.49 2.26 4.60
C ILE A 191 -23.37 2.23 3.07
N GLY A 192 -23.22 3.44 2.54
CA GLY A 192 -23.62 3.77 1.17
C GLY A 192 -22.64 3.25 0.15
N GLU A 193 -23.13 3.10 -1.06
CA GLU A 193 -22.41 2.66 -2.27
C GLU A 193 -21.20 3.55 -2.65
N GLY A 194 -20.96 4.64 -1.90
CA GLY A 194 -19.93 5.65 -2.14
C GLY A 194 -18.62 5.43 -1.36
N VAL A 195 -17.58 6.14 -1.80
CA VAL A 195 -16.24 6.12 -1.18
C VAL A 195 -16.27 6.74 0.21
N THR A 196 -15.80 6.01 1.22
CA THR A 196 -15.65 6.57 2.58
C THR A 196 -14.27 7.18 2.75
N SER A 197 -14.20 8.47 3.09
CA SER A 197 -12.94 9.18 3.30
C SER A 197 -12.76 9.61 4.76
N VAL A 198 -11.55 9.47 5.30
CA VAL A 198 -11.22 9.76 6.71
C VAL A 198 -9.89 10.46 6.78
N ILE A 199 -9.80 11.55 7.54
CA ILE A 199 -8.53 12.24 7.77
C ILE A 199 -7.93 11.75 9.09
N VAL A 200 -6.71 11.23 9.04
CA VAL A 200 -5.96 10.74 10.19
C VAL A 200 -4.72 11.59 10.43
N HIS A 201 -4.36 11.77 11.69
CA HIS A 201 -3.18 12.55 12.10
C HIS A 201 -2.16 11.59 12.73
N PRO A 202 -1.11 11.18 11.99
CA PRO A 202 -0.10 10.25 12.48
C PRO A 202 0.67 10.82 13.67
N ARG A 203 0.82 10.04 14.75
CA ARG A 203 1.34 10.50 16.05
C ARG A 203 2.70 11.21 16.02
N LYS A 204 3.58 10.78 15.12
CA LYS A 204 5.01 11.14 15.17
C LYS A 204 5.35 12.41 14.38
N PHE A 205 4.39 13.02 13.68
CA PHE A 205 4.67 14.13 12.78
C PHE A 205 3.64 15.24 12.93
N HIS A 206 4.10 16.49 13.03
CA HIS A 206 3.29 17.69 12.84
C HIS A 206 2.87 17.89 11.37
N SER A 207 2.82 16.81 10.59
CA SER A 207 2.50 16.85 9.18
C SER A 207 1.03 17.24 8.99
N LYS A 208 0.74 17.74 7.78
CA LYS A 208 -0.63 17.83 7.27
C LYS A 208 -1.31 16.46 7.45
N GLY A 209 -2.59 16.46 7.81
CA GLY A 209 -3.36 15.22 7.99
C GLY A 209 -3.28 14.33 6.74
N LEU A 210 -3.25 13.02 6.96
CA LEU A 210 -3.25 12.00 5.91
C LEU A 210 -4.70 11.61 5.61
N THR A 211 -5.13 11.74 4.36
CA THR A 211 -6.50 11.37 3.96
C THR A 211 -6.53 9.93 3.48
N LEU A 212 -7.42 9.12 4.05
CA LEU A 212 -7.63 7.72 3.69
C LEU A 212 -8.93 7.57 2.92
N HIS A 213 -8.88 6.91 1.76
CA HIS A 213 -10.05 6.61 0.94
C HIS A 213 -10.31 5.11 0.90
N PHE A 214 -11.43 4.66 1.47
CA PHE A 214 -11.85 3.27 1.43
C PHE A 214 -12.82 3.06 0.26
N LEU A 215 -12.34 2.43 -0.81
CA LEU A 215 -13.06 2.25 -2.07
C LEU A 215 -13.97 1.00 -2.01
N PRO A 216 -15.30 1.11 -2.18
CA PRO A 216 -16.19 -0.05 -2.24
C PRO A 216 -16.13 -0.79 -3.60
N PRO A 217 -16.30 -2.13 -3.64
CA PRO A 217 -16.21 -2.93 -4.87
C PRO A 217 -17.01 -2.40 -6.07
N SER A 218 -18.15 -1.77 -5.78
CA SER A 218 -19.02 -1.12 -6.76
C SER A 218 -18.28 -0.06 -7.60
N THR A 219 -17.36 0.69 -6.99
CA THR A 219 -16.69 1.87 -7.57
C THR A 219 -15.90 1.60 -8.86
N SER A 220 -15.57 0.34 -9.17
CA SER A 220 -14.73 0.00 -10.32
C SER A 220 -15.42 0.17 -11.68
N SER A 221 -16.41 -0.69 -11.96
CA SER A 221 -17.13 -0.77 -13.23
C SER A 221 -18.40 0.09 -13.23
N SER A 222 -18.98 0.31 -12.05
CA SER A 222 -20.19 1.13 -11.96
C SER A 222 -19.88 2.61 -12.12
N LEU A 223 -18.67 3.08 -11.79
CA LEU A 223 -18.33 4.51 -11.81
C LEU A 223 -18.49 5.11 -13.20
N ILE A 224 -17.79 4.59 -14.21
CA ILE A 224 -17.89 5.13 -15.58
C ILE A 224 -19.29 4.93 -16.15
N THR A 225 -19.93 3.81 -15.84
CA THR A 225 -21.32 3.55 -16.24
C THR A 225 -22.28 4.55 -15.60
N SER A 226 -22.07 4.91 -14.33
CA SER A 226 -22.90 5.86 -13.58
C SER A 226 -22.70 7.29 -14.06
N LEU A 227 -21.46 7.67 -14.38
CA LEU A 227 -21.14 8.95 -15.02
C LEU A 227 -21.78 9.03 -16.40
N ALA A 228 -21.64 8.01 -17.23
CA ALA A 228 -22.28 7.97 -18.55
C ALA A 228 -23.81 8.08 -18.47
N LYS A 229 -24.44 7.39 -17.51
CA LYS A 229 -25.87 7.54 -17.23
C LYS A 229 -26.22 8.95 -16.78
N SER A 230 -25.45 9.51 -15.85
CA SER A 230 -25.65 10.89 -15.36
C SER A 230 -25.56 11.89 -16.50
N TYR A 231 -24.57 11.77 -17.36
CA TYR A 231 -24.38 12.63 -18.54
C TYR A 231 -25.53 12.50 -19.54
N ALA A 232 -25.98 11.26 -19.79
CA ALA A 232 -27.11 11.01 -20.68
C ALA A 232 -28.43 11.58 -20.10
N THR A 233 -28.68 11.41 -18.80
CA THR A 233 -29.85 11.98 -18.13
C THR A 233 -29.82 13.50 -18.10
N ALA A 234 -28.65 14.09 -17.89
CA ALA A 234 -28.45 15.54 -17.92
C ALA A 234 -28.39 16.12 -19.33
N GLN A 235 -28.41 15.29 -20.38
CA GLN A 235 -28.32 15.68 -21.79
C GLN A 235 -27.11 16.61 -22.07
N ILE A 236 -25.98 16.31 -21.43
CA ILE A 236 -24.73 17.07 -21.63
C ILE A 236 -24.33 16.99 -23.10
N SER A 237 -23.94 18.12 -23.70
CA SER A 237 -23.50 18.17 -25.09
C SER A 237 -22.19 17.41 -25.30
N LEU A 238 -21.98 16.82 -26.48
CA LEU A 238 -20.74 16.06 -26.78
C LEU A 238 -19.48 16.95 -26.72
N GLU A 239 -19.63 18.25 -27.02
CA GLU A 239 -18.55 19.24 -26.96
C GLU A 239 -18.09 19.50 -25.53
N GLU A 240 -19.01 19.43 -24.56
CA GLU A 240 -18.68 19.55 -23.15
C GLU A 240 -18.05 18.28 -22.55
N MET A 241 -18.25 17.12 -23.17
CA MET A 241 -17.70 15.83 -22.71
C MET A 241 -16.21 15.71 -23.03
N THR A 242 -15.41 16.60 -22.44
CA THR A 242 -13.96 16.62 -22.58
C THR A 242 -13.27 15.71 -21.56
N VAL A 243 -12.06 15.24 -21.87
CA VAL A 243 -11.26 14.42 -20.93
C VAL A 243 -11.06 15.13 -19.58
N PRO A 244 -10.71 16.43 -19.50
CA PRO A 244 -10.58 17.13 -18.22
C PRO A 244 -11.87 17.17 -17.39
N LYS A 245 -13.04 17.30 -18.03
CA LYS A 245 -14.34 17.26 -17.33
C LYS A 245 -14.59 15.88 -16.74
N ILE A 246 -14.35 14.83 -17.51
CA ILE A 246 -14.48 13.44 -17.04
C ILE A 246 -13.48 13.17 -15.91
N ASP A 247 -12.23 13.64 -16.04
CA ASP A 247 -11.21 13.50 -14.99
C ASP A 247 -11.67 14.14 -13.68
N GLN A 248 -12.18 15.37 -13.73
CA GLN A 248 -12.72 16.08 -12.57
C GLN A 248 -13.91 15.34 -11.95
N ASP A 249 -14.85 14.88 -12.76
CA ASP A 249 -16.04 14.17 -12.27
C ASP A 249 -15.69 12.81 -11.66
N VAL A 250 -14.72 12.08 -12.25
CA VAL A 250 -14.18 10.84 -11.69
C VAL A 250 -13.50 11.12 -10.34
N GLN A 251 -12.66 12.14 -10.26
CA GLN A 251 -11.99 12.53 -9.00
C GLN A 251 -13.00 12.89 -7.92
N HIS A 252 -14.04 13.66 -8.28
CA HIS A 252 -15.12 14.01 -7.37
C HIS A 252 -15.90 12.77 -6.89
N HIS A 253 -16.24 11.85 -7.80
CA HIS A 253 -16.90 10.59 -7.42
C HIS A 253 -16.04 9.69 -6.51
N LEU A 254 -14.72 9.73 -6.68
CA LEU A 254 -13.77 8.99 -5.87
C LEU A 254 -13.36 9.72 -4.58
N ASN A 255 -13.77 10.98 -4.41
CA ASN A 255 -13.29 11.89 -3.37
C ASN A 255 -11.76 12.05 -3.36
N PHE A 256 -11.09 11.94 -4.50
CA PHE A 256 -9.65 12.12 -4.62
C PHE A 256 -9.31 13.59 -4.84
N ASN A 257 -8.23 14.09 -4.21
CA ASN A 257 -7.69 15.40 -4.61
C ASN A 257 -6.58 15.26 -5.67
N HIS A 258 -5.93 14.10 -5.73
CA HIS A 258 -4.91 13.78 -6.73
C HIS A 258 -5.12 12.38 -7.31
N ASP A 259 -4.70 12.12 -8.55
CA ASP A 259 -4.61 10.75 -9.06
C ASP A 259 -3.48 9.98 -8.34
N PRO A 260 -3.62 8.67 -8.10
CA PRO A 260 -2.57 7.87 -7.45
C PRO A 260 -1.29 7.89 -8.31
N GLU A 261 -0.18 8.27 -7.70
CA GLU A 261 1.13 8.32 -8.37
C GLU A 261 1.83 6.95 -8.30
N LEU A 262 1.65 6.25 -7.18
CA LEU A 262 2.16 4.90 -6.93
C LEU A 262 1.03 3.98 -6.47
N LEU A 263 0.91 2.81 -7.10
CA LEU A 263 0.00 1.75 -6.69
C LEU A 263 0.80 0.56 -6.16
N VAL A 264 0.64 0.22 -4.89
CA VAL A 264 1.25 -0.93 -4.23
C VAL A 264 0.25 -2.08 -4.17
N ILE A 265 0.59 -3.20 -4.81
CA ILE A 265 -0.21 -4.43 -4.74
C ILE A 265 0.43 -5.39 -3.74
N HIS A 266 -0.23 -5.54 -2.60
CA HIS A 266 0.16 -6.43 -1.52
C HIS A 266 -0.72 -7.69 -1.53
N HIS A 267 -0.09 -8.87 -1.58
CA HIS A 267 -0.80 -10.15 -1.51
C HIS A 267 -0.98 -10.60 -0.06
N LEU A 268 -2.23 -10.63 0.41
CA LEU A 268 -2.58 -11.12 1.76
C LEU A 268 -2.26 -12.61 1.93
N ASN A 269 -2.09 -13.34 0.84
CA ASN A 269 -1.54 -14.69 0.86
C ASN A 269 -0.40 -14.78 -0.16
N PRO A 270 0.87 -14.78 0.30
CA PRO A 270 2.00 -14.83 -0.61
C PRO A 270 1.92 -16.09 -1.48
N PRO A 271 2.40 -16.02 -2.74
CA PRO A 271 2.45 -17.19 -3.60
C PRO A 271 3.26 -18.30 -2.91
N SER A 272 2.83 -19.55 -3.10
CA SER A 272 3.59 -20.70 -2.60
C SER A 272 5.00 -20.69 -3.18
N PHE A 273 5.95 -21.32 -2.48
CA PHE A 273 7.34 -21.45 -2.91
C PHE A 273 7.45 -21.89 -4.38
N LEU A 274 6.76 -22.97 -4.76
CA LEU A 274 6.78 -23.48 -6.13
C LEU A 274 6.27 -22.46 -7.15
N ARG A 275 5.24 -21.68 -6.80
CA ARG A 275 4.71 -20.62 -7.67
C ARG A 275 5.65 -19.41 -7.76
N SER A 276 6.46 -19.16 -6.73
CA SER A 276 7.50 -18.12 -6.74
C SER A 276 8.69 -18.43 -7.65
N LEU A 277 8.89 -19.71 -8.02
CA LEU A 277 9.92 -20.14 -8.97
C LEU A 277 9.49 -19.94 -10.42
N LEU A 278 8.19 -19.82 -10.68
CA LEU A 278 7.66 -19.59 -12.01
C LEU A 278 7.74 -18.10 -12.38
N PRO A 279 7.79 -17.78 -13.70
CA PRO A 279 7.61 -16.42 -14.16
C PRO A 279 6.36 -15.80 -13.53
N ARG A 280 6.50 -14.56 -13.05
CA ARG A 280 5.43 -13.86 -12.37
C ARG A 280 4.29 -13.58 -13.36
N ALA A 281 3.08 -13.92 -12.96
CA ALA A 281 1.88 -13.52 -13.69
C ALA A 281 1.76 -11.99 -13.69
N ALA A 282 1.13 -11.44 -14.73
CA ALA A 282 0.85 -10.02 -14.78
C ALA A 282 0.10 -9.55 -13.50
N PRO A 283 0.39 -8.35 -12.99
CA PRO A 283 -0.32 -7.81 -11.83
C PRO A 283 -1.82 -7.72 -12.14
N GLU A 284 -2.62 -8.38 -11.31
CA GLU A 284 -4.07 -8.19 -11.31
C GLU A 284 -4.40 -7.01 -10.41
N LEU A 285 -5.15 -6.03 -10.94
CA LEU A 285 -5.58 -4.83 -10.21
C LEU A 285 -6.91 -5.02 -9.48
N TRP A 286 -7.52 -6.19 -9.61
CA TRP A 286 -8.78 -6.56 -8.93
C TRP A 286 -9.91 -5.55 -9.14
N GLY A 287 -9.93 -4.88 -10.29
CA GLY A 287 -10.90 -3.83 -10.59
C GLY A 287 -10.64 -2.49 -9.91
N TYR A 288 -9.44 -2.20 -9.38
CA TYR A 288 -9.13 -0.85 -8.92
C TYR A 288 -9.52 0.21 -9.98
N PRO A 289 -10.10 1.38 -9.62
CA PRO A 289 -10.59 2.38 -10.57
C PRO A 289 -9.57 2.73 -11.65
N PHE A 290 -9.77 2.19 -12.85
CA PHE A 290 -8.76 2.20 -13.92
C PHE A 290 -8.53 3.58 -14.52
N TRP A 291 -9.54 4.46 -14.48
CA TRP A 291 -9.45 5.81 -15.05
C TRP A 291 -8.37 6.64 -14.35
N ALA A 292 -8.22 6.46 -13.03
CA ALA A 292 -7.22 7.14 -12.22
C ALA A 292 -5.80 6.56 -12.38
N LEU A 293 -5.62 5.48 -13.17
CA LEU A 293 -4.33 4.76 -13.26
C LEU A 293 -3.45 5.13 -14.47
N ARG A 294 -3.80 6.17 -15.24
CA ARG A 294 -3.17 6.49 -16.54
C ARG A 294 -1.65 6.70 -16.49
N ILE A 295 -1.16 7.32 -15.42
CA ILE A 295 0.27 7.62 -15.20
C ILE A 295 0.79 7.02 -13.89
N THR A 296 0.06 6.07 -13.32
CA THR A 296 0.38 5.47 -12.03
C THR A 296 1.43 4.39 -12.18
N GLU A 297 2.47 4.45 -11.36
CA GLU A 297 3.48 3.40 -11.29
C GLU A 297 2.96 2.24 -10.46
N ILE A 298 3.09 1.02 -10.97
CA ILE A 298 2.54 -0.17 -10.32
C ILE A 298 3.68 -0.97 -9.70
N TYR A 299 3.78 -0.91 -8.38
CA TYR A 299 4.67 -1.75 -7.60
C TYR A 299 3.92 -2.97 -7.07
N GLN A 300 4.51 -4.16 -7.26
CA GLN A 300 3.96 -5.38 -6.70
C GLN A 300 5.08 -6.23 -6.13
N TYR A 301 4.85 -6.70 -4.90
CA TYR A 301 5.81 -7.48 -4.12
C TYR A 301 5.34 -8.94 -3.98
N PRO A 302 6.25 -9.92 -3.91
CA PRO A 302 7.70 -9.78 -4.05
C PRO A 302 8.08 -9.41 -5.49
N THR A 303 9.07 -8.52 -5.65
CA THR A 303 9.87 -8.46 -6.87
C THR A 303 10.51 -9.84 -7.11
N PRO A 304 10.70 -10.29 -8.36
CA PRO A 304 11.23 -11.63 -8.64
C PRO A 304 12.46 -11.91 -7.79
N PRO A 305 12.61 -13.15 -7.28
CA PRO A 305 13.29 -13.37 -6.02
C PRO A 305 14.75 -12.91 -6.09
N PRO A 306 15.24 -12.19 -5.05
CA PRO A 306 16.57 -12.49 -4.56
C PRO A 306 16.48 -13.95 -4.10
N ILE A 307 17.15 -14.85 -4.81
CA ILE A 307 17.15 -16.32 -4.65
C ILE A 307 17.30 -16.76 -3.18
N LEU A 308 17.88 -15.91 -2.35
CA LEU A 308 18.13 -16.09 -0.92
C LEU A 308 16.88 -16.39 -0.08
N HIS A 309 15.71 -15.78 -0.35
CA HIS A 309 14.50 -16.06 0.45
C HIS A 309 14.04 -17.51 0.32
N ASN A 310 14.24 -18.08 -0.86
CA ASN A 310 13.86 -19.45 -1.20
C ASN A 310 14.88 -20.48 -0.70
N LEU A 311 16.09 -20.03 -0.36
CA LEU A 311 17.09 -20.87 0.30
C LEU A 311 16.86 -20.99 1.81
N THR A 312 15.88 -20.32 2.42
CA THR A 312 15.62 -20.39 3.88
C THR A 312 15.60 -21.83 4.44
N PRO A 313 14.89 -22.81 3.87
CA PRO A 313 14.95 -24.19 4.37
C PRO A 313 16.32 -24.84 4.16
N VAL A 314 17.02 -24.51 3.08
CA VAL A 314 18.40 -24.96 2.86
C VAL A 314 19.34 -24.32 3.89
N ILE A 315 19.24 -23.02 4.14
CA ILE A 315 19.99 -22.27 5.15
C ILE A 315 19.71 -22.84 6.55
N GLN A 316 18.45 -23.17 6.86
CA GLN A 316 18.08 -23.84 8.11
C GLN A 316 18.70 -25.23 8.20
N SER A 317 18.68 -26.03 7.12
CA SER A 317 19.39 -27.32 7.05
C SER A 317 20.91 -27.16 7.17
N LEU A 318 21.51 -26.11 6.61
CA LEU A 318 22.94 -25.80 6.78
C LEU A 318 23.23 -25.47 8.25
N ARG A 319 22.41 -24.63 8.88
CA ARG A 319 22.52 -24.27 10.32
C ARG A 319 22.28 -25.46 11.25
N ALA A 320 21.40 -26.38 10.88
CA ALA A 320 21.12 -27.60 11.63
C ALA A 320 22.10 -28.74 11.31
N SER A 321 23.02 -28.56 10.36
CA SER A 321 24.00 -29.58 9.97
C SER A 321 24.87 -30.01 11.15
N SER A 322 25.18 -31.30 11.24
CA SER A 322 26.10 -31.88 12.22
C SER A 322 27.57 -31.50 11.95
N LEU A 323 27.90 -31.05 10.73
CA LEU A 323 29.26 -30.68 10.34
C LEU A 323 29.56 -29.20 10.68
N PRO A 324 30.60 -28.90 11.50
CA PRO A 324 30.88 -27.53 11.97
C PRO A 324 31.11 -26.51 10.84
N PHE A 325 31.77 -26.91 9.76
CA PHE A 325 32.05 -26.04 8.62
C PHE A 325 30.75 -25.63 7.88
N ILE A 326 29.87 -26.60 7.59
CA ILE A 326 28.57 -26.35 6.93
C ILE A 326 27.68 -25.48 7.81
N ARG A 327 27.68 -25.74 9.12
CA ARG A 327 26.97 -24.94 10.10
C ARG A 327 27.45 -23.49 10.13
N LYS A 328 28.76 -23.26 10.16
CA LYS A 328 29.36 -21.91 10.09
C LYS A 328 28.90 -21.18 8.83
N LEU A 329 28.86 -21.88 7.69
CA LEU A 329 28.37 -21.36 6.41
C LEU A 329 26.88 -21.00 6.46
N GLY A 330 26.04 -21.84 7.09
CA GLY A 330 24.63 -21.53 7.34
C GLY A 330 24.40 -20.29 8.21
N TYR A 331 25.28 -20.01 9.18
CA TYR A 331 25.20 -18.81 10.02
C TYR A 331 25.73 -17.55 9.33
N THR A 332 26.62 -17.67 8.34
CA THR A 332 27.03 -16.52 7.53
C THR A 332 25.94 -16.00 6.58
N ILE A 333 24.93 -16.82 6.30
CA ILE A 333 23.81 -16.43 5.45
C ILE A 333 22.70 -15.89 6.35
N SER A 334 22.40 -14.59 6.26
CA SER A 334 21.28 -13.97 6.98
C SER A 334 19.96 -14.63 6.58
N THR A 335 19.21 -15.12 7.57
CA THR A 335 17.85 -15.60 7.30
C THR A 335 16.96 -14.40 7.09
N PRO A 336 16.14 -14.39 6.03
CA PRO A 336 15.18 -13.32 5.86
C PRO A 336 14.22 -13.29 7.06
N PRO A 337 13.72 -12.10 7.45
CA PRO A 337 12.76 -11.98 8.54
C PRO A 337 11.55 -12.90 8.28
N ASN A 338 11.07 -13.52 9.35
CA ASN A 338 9.93 -14.43 9.28
C ASN A 338 8.71 -13.59 8.86
N ARG A 339 8.29 -13.70 7.59
CA ARG A 339 7.22 -12.87 7.04
C ARG A 339 5.95 -13.13 7.86
N SER A 340 5.46 -12.11 8.57
CA SER A 340 4.11 -12.09 9.13
C SER A 340 3.14 -12.43 7.99
N GLN A 341 2.49 -13.58 8.09
CA GLN A 341 1.70 -14.16 7.00
C GLN A 341 0.62 -13.17 6.55
N GLY A 342 0.81 -12.55 5.39
CA GLY A 342 -0.19 -11.69 4.75
C GLY A 342 -0.29 -10.25 5.24
N VAL A 343 0.62 -9.81 6.12
CA VAL A 343 0.67 -8.42 6.58
C VAL A 343 1.71 -7.66 5.78
N LEU A 344 1.38 -6.42 5.36
CA LEU A 344 2.29 -5.52 4.68
C LEU A 344 3.58 -5.35 5.50
N SER A 345 4.71 -5.68 4.87
CA SER A 345 6.02 -5.65 5.52
C SER A 345 6.74 -4.32 5.27
N LYS A 346 7.59 -3.88 6.20
CA LYS A 346 8.36 -2.64 6.04
C LYS A 346 9.31 -2.73 4.85
N ASP A 347 9.91 -3.89 4.61
CA ASP A 347 10.78 -4.14 3.45
C ASP A 347 10.05 -3.95 2.12
N GLU A 348 8.80 -4.43 2.03
CA GLU A 348 7.94 -4.25 0.85
C GLU A 348 7.60 -2.76 0.65
N TRP A 349 7.21 -2.07 1.72
CA TRP A 349 6.93 -0.64 1.69
C TRP A 349 8.14 0.18 1.26
N ASP A 350 9.29 0.00 1.92
CA ASP A 350 10.50 0.73 1.61
C ASP A 350 11.04 0.38 0.21
N GLY A 351 10.85 -0.86 -0.23
CA GLY A 351 11.11 -1.29 -1.59
C GLY A 351 10.25 -0.55 -2.62
N ALA A 352 8.96 -0.37 -2.34
CA ALA A 352 8.04 0.40 -3.18
C ALA A 352 8.46 1.87 -3.27
N MET A 353 8.74 2.50 -2.11
CA MET A 353 9.19 3.89 -2.04
C MET A 353 10.51 4.12 -2.80
N ARG A 354 11.46 3.20 -2.66
CA ARG A 354 12.74 3.27 -3.39
C ARG A 354 12.58 3.01 -4.88
N ALA A 355 11.65 2.15 -5.28
CA ALA A 355 11.35 1.97 -6.70
C ALA A 355 10.79 3.27 -7.28
N TRP A 356 9.79 3.84 -6.62
CA TRP A 356 9.17 5.13 -6.99
C TRP A 356 10.19 6.26 -7.08
N SER A 357 11.10 6.37 -6.11
CA SER A 357 12.12 7.43 -6.09
C SER A 357 13.02 7.47 -7.32
N ASN A 358 13.13 6.34 -8.01
CA ASN A 358 13.98 6.17 -9.18
C ASN A 358 13.20 6.21 -10.49
N VAL A 359 11.87 6.37 -10.44
CA VAL A 359 11.04 6.49 -11.64
C VAL A 359 11.25 7.86 -12.26
N GLU A 360 11.54 7.85 -13.56
CA GLU A 360 11.51 9.04 -14.40
C GLU A 360 10.23 9.02 -15.25
N GLN A 361 9.27 9.88 -14.92
CA GLN A 361 8.05 10.03 -15.71
C GLN A 361 8.31 10.94 -16.92
N ARG A 362 8.34 10.34 -18.12
CA ARG A 362 8.64 11.06 -19.37
C ARG A 362 7.42 11.68 -20.04
N LEU A 363 6.21 11.22 -19.69
CA LEU A 363 4.93 11.78 -20.17
C LEU A 363 4.86 11.98 -21.70
N GLY A 364 5.51 11.10 -22.47
CA GLY A 364 5.56 11.15 -23.94
C GLY A 364 6.62 12.06 -24.56
N ARG A 365 7.52 12.64 -23.77
CA ARG A 365 8.74 13.34 -24.23
C ARG A 365 9.93 12.39 -24.25
#